data_AF-A0A0Q6FIF3-F1
#
_entry.id   AF-A0A0Q6FIF3-F1
#
_cell.length_a   1.000
_cell.length_b   1.000
_cell.length_c   1.000
_cell.angle_alpha   90.00
_cell.angle_beta   90.00
_cell.angle_gamma   90.00
#
_symmetry.space_group_name_H-M   'P 1'
#
loop_
_entity.id
_entity.type
_entity.pdbx_description
1 polymer ?
#
loop_
_entity_poly.entity_id
_entity_poly.type
_entity_poly.pdbx_seq_one_letter_code
_entity_poly.pdbx_strand_id
1 'polypeptide(L)'
;MRLYGGIALIVLVALVPLAGAVVMVLSGGWLAASGLALALLVLSAVVFLVTATAARRTGRIDARSRDGGLELPVSRWVLSWLGALVVLFVVFALTLVANALTASAGGPWGPLVLVVGVLALGVPMGLRLVRGHYQRGGLLLTPRELVWSTYNTTTRVAWKDLVGERLVADPGARLVLEARTAASLHRTRGPQGLAEQPVGGPRVAAHEVSVPLAFLGSDGALAADLVTHYRTDPAARRELSDPATARRWSTTGSGETG
;
A
#
# COMPACT_ATOMS: atom_id res chain seq x y z
N MET A 1 -11.87 13.90 14.90
CA MET A 1 -12.89 14.46 13.98
C MET A 1 -12.52 14.31 12.49
N ARG A 2 -11.27 14.47 12.05
CA ARG A 2 -10.91 14.40 10.61
C ARG A 2 -10.94 13.00 9.98
N LEU A 3 -10.69 11.94 10.73
CA LEU A 3 -10.71 10.55 10.24
C LEU A 3 -12.11 10.13 9.74
N TYR A 4 -13.17 10.56 10.44
CA TYR A 4 -14.56 10.39 10.00
C TYR A 4 -14.88 11.23 8.75
N GLY A 5 -14.32 12.43 8.62
CA GLY A 5 -14.46 13.26 7.43
C GLY A 5 -13.80 12.66 6.19
N GLY A 6 -12.63 12.03 6.35
CA GLY A 6 -11.94 11.31 5.28
C GLY A 6 -12.72 10.07 4.82
N ILE A 7 -13.21 9.26 5.76
CA ILE A 7 -14.06 8.10 5.45
C ILE A 7 -15.36 8.55 4.76
N ALA A 8 -16.03 9.59 5.28
CA ALA A 8 -17.24 10.13 4.69
C ALA A 8 -17.02 10.64 3.26
N LEU A 9 -15.88 11.32 3.01
CA LEU A 9 -15.51 11.76 1.67
C LEU A 9 -15.26 10.58 0.73
N ILE A 10 -14.56 9.53 1.18
CA ILE A 10 -14.34 8.31 0.38
C ILE A 10 -15.68 7.67 0.03
N VAL A 11 -16.59 7.52 0.99
CA VAL A 11 -17.93 6.97 0.76
C VAL A 11 -18.71 7.83 -0.22
N LEU A 12 -18.68 9.16 -0.07
CA LEU A 12 -19.37 10.10 -0.95
C LEU A 12 -18.84 10.02 -2.39
N VAL A 13 -17.51 10.01 -2.57
CA VAL A 13 -16.87 9.89 -3.89
C VAL A 13 -17.18 8.54 -4.53
N ALA A 14 -17.28 7.47 -3.73
CA ALA A 14 -17.66 6.15 -4.21
C ALA A 14 -19.11 6.05 -4.74
N LEU A 15 -20.00 6.97 -4.35
CA LEU A 15 -21.39 6.98 -4.84
C LEU A 15 -21.49 7.21 -6.34
N VAL A 16 -20.57 7.99 -6.93
CA VAL A 16 -20.58 8.30 -8.37
C VAL A 16 -20.37 7.04 -9.22
N PRO A 17 -19.28 6.25 -9.04
CA PRO A 17 -19.13 5.01 -9.79
C PRO A 17 -20.15 3.94 -9.40
N LEU A 18 -20.68 3.94 -8.16
CA LEU A 18 -21.79 3.07 -7.76
C LEU A 18 -23.09 3.39 -8.51
N ALA A 19 -23.44 4.67 -8.67
CA ALA A 19 -24.59 5.07 -9.47
C ALA A 19 -24.41 4.64 -10.94
N GLY A 20 -23.20 4.81 -11.50
CA GLY A 20 -22.85 4.30 -12.82
C GLY A 20 -23.03 2.78 -12.92
N ALA A 21 -22.59 2.03 -11.91
CA ALA A 21 -22.79 0.59 -11.83
C ALA A 21 -24.27 0.19 -11.81
N VAL A 22 -25.11 0.90 -11.03
CA VAL A 22 -26.56 0.65 -10.98
C VAL A 22 -27.20 0.89 -12.35
N VAL A 23 -26.85 1.98 -13.04
CA VAL A 23 -27.34 2.25 -14.40
C VAL A 23 -26.96 1.11 -15.35
N MET A 24 -25.71 0.66 -15.30
CA MET A 24 -25.24 -0.47 -16.11
C MET A 24 -25.99 -1.78 -15.82
N VAL A 25 -26.30 -2.06 -14.54
CA VAL A 25 -27.10 -3.23 -14.13
C VAL A 25 -28.53 -3.15 -14.64
N LEU A 26 -29.20 -2.00 -14.49
CA LEU A 26 -30.57 -1.79 -14.95
C LEU A 26 -30.71 -1.81 -16.47
N SER A 27 -29.63 -1.53 -17.19
CA SER A 27 -29.60 -1.57 -18.66
C SER A 27 -29.63 -3.00 -19.22
N GLY A 28 -29.40 -4.02 -18.38
CA GLY A 28 -29.49 -5.43 -18.74
C GLY A 28 -28.36 -5.93 -19.65
N GLY A 29 -28.46 -7.20 -20.07
CA GLY A 29 -27.51 -7.83 -20.97
C GLY A 29 -26.08 -7.90 -20.43
N TRP A 30 -25.08 -7.78 -21.30
CA TRP A 30 -23.66 -7.78 -20.93
C TRP A 30 -23.25 -6.55 -20.11
N LEU A 31 -23.97 -5.43 -20.21
CA LEU A 31 -23.72 -4.23 -19.41
C LEU A 31 -23.96 -4.49 -17.92
N ALA A 32 -24.90 -5.39 -17.59
CA ALA A 32 -25.15 -5.76 -16.20
C ALA A 32 -23.95 -6.49 -15.56
N ALA A 33 -23.20 -7.27 -16.33
CA ALA A 33 -21.97 -7.91 -15.84
C ALA A 33 -20.87 -6.88 -15.52
N SER A 34 -20.70 -5.85 -16.37
CA SER A 34 -19.78 -4.74 -16.09
C SER A 34 -20.21 -3.90 -14.90
N GLY A 35 -21.51 -3.63 -14.77
CA GLY A 35 -22.07 -2.94 -13.60
C GLY A 35 -21.81 -3.70 -12.31
N LEU A 36 -22.05 -5.01 -12.27
CA LEU A 36 -21.74 -5.86 -11.11
C LEU A 36 -20.24 -5.87 -10.78
N ALA A 37 -19.37 -6.01 -11.78
CA ALA A 37 -17.93 -5.98 -11.57
C ALA A 37 -17.45 -4.63 -11.02
N LEU A 38 -18.00 -3.51 -11.52
CA LEU A 38 -17.72 -2.17 -11.03
C LEU A 38 -18.21 -1.98 -9.58
N ALA A 39 -19.44 -2.40 -9.27
CA ALA A 39 -19.99 -2.33 -7.92
C ALA A 39 -19.14 -3.12 -6.93
N LEU A 40 -18.76 -4.36 -7.26
CA LEU A 40 -17.89 -5.18 -6.43
C LEU A 40 -16.51 -4.54 -6.24
N LEU A 41 -15.92 -3.97 -7.29
CA LEU A 41 -14.65 -3.27 -7.24
C LEU A 41 -14.72 -2.06 -6.28
N VAL A 42 -15.74 -1.23 -6.42
CA VAL A 42 -15.94 -0.03 -5.60
C VAL A 42 -16.19 -0.40 -4.14
N LEU A 43 -17.12 -1.32 -3.88
CA LEU A 43 -17.44 -1.77 -2.52
C LEU A 43 -16.22 -2.41 -1.86
N SER A 44 -15.48 -3.25 -2.60
CA SER A 44 -14.23 -3.85 -2.09
C SER A 44 -13.18 -2.79 -1.78
N ALA A 45 -13.02 -1.78 -2.64
CA ALA A 45 -12.07 -0.69 -2.41
C ALA A 45 -12.44 0.14 -1.16
N VAL A 46 -13.73 0.45 -0.98
CA VAL A 46 -14.22 1.16 0.21
C VAL A 46 -14.00 0.32 1.47
N VAL A 47 -14.39 -0.96 1.46
CA VAL A 47 -14.19 -1.88 2.59
C VAL A 47 -12.70 -1.98 2.92
N PHE A 48 -11.84 -2.15 1.92
CA PHE A 48 -10.39 -2.18 2.09
C PHE A 48 -9.86 -0.89 2.72
N LEU A 49 -10.25 0.29 2.24
CA LEU A 49 -9.80 1.57 2.77
C LEU A 49 -10.28 1.80 4.21
N VAL A 50 -11.54 1.49 4.50
CA VAL A 50 -12.11 1.60 5.85
C VAL A 50 -11.41 0.65 6.80
N THR A 51 -11.24 -0.62 6.41
CA THR A 51 -10.57 -1.61 7.26
C THR A 51 -9.09 -1.32 7.42
N ALA A 52 -8.37 -0.91 6.38
CA ALA A 52 -6.96 -0.54 6.47
C ALA A 52 -6.71 0.71 7.34
N THR A 53 -7.68 1.62 7.43
CA THR A 53 -7.58 2.83 8.26
C THR A 53 -8.06 2.62 9.70
N ALA A 54 -9.07 1.77 9.91
CA ALA A 54 -9.67 1.52 11.21
C ALA A 54 -9.02 0.35 11.97
N ALA A 55 -8.49 -0.66 11.28
CA ALA A 55 -7.92 -1.84 11.93
C ALA A 55 -6.55 -1.52 12.54
N ARG A 56 -6.54 -1.29 13.85
CA ARG A 56 -5.30 -1.28 14.63
C ARG A 56 -4.86 -2.72 14.85
N ARG A 57 -3.65 -3.04 14.41
CA ARG A 57 -3.01 -4.32 14.73
C ARG A 57 -2.21 -4.11 15.99
N THR A 58 -2.72 -4.63 17.10
CA THR A 58 -2.09 -4.50 18.41
C THR A 58 -1.31 -5.77 18.74
N GLY A 59 -0.08 -5.61 19.23
CA GLY A 59 0.67 -6.68 19.90
C GLY A 59 1.34 -7.72 18.99
N ARG A 60 1.40 -7.53 17.67
CA ARG A 60 1.98 -8.52 16.75
C ARG A 60 3.09 -7.94 15.90
N ILE A 61 4.24 -8.61 15.83
CA ILE A 61 5.29 -8.33 14.84
C ILE A 61 5.32 -9.49 13.84
N ASP A 62 5.13 -9.23 12.55
CA ASP A 62 5.50 -10.17 11.48
C ASP A 62 6.92 -9.80 11.06
N ALA A 63 7.88 -10.68 11.29
CA ALA A 63 9.27 -10.48 10.95
C ALA A 63 9.81 -11.67 10.15
N ARG A 64 10.63 -11.41 9.14
CA ARG A 64 11.25 -12.42 8.28
C ARG A 64 12.72 -12.09 8.07
N SER A 65 13.55 -13.12 7.95
CA SER A 65 14.94 -12.91 7.53
C SER A 65 14.99 -12.77 6.02
N ARG A 66 15.61 -11.69 5.54
CA ARG A 66 15.79 -11.43 4.11
C ARG A 66 17.04 -10.57 3.89
N ASP A 67 17.80 -10.89 2.85
CA ASP A 67 18.98 -10.11 2.41
C ASP A 67 19.97 -9.78 3.55
N GLY A 68 20.14 -10.71 4.50
CA GLY A 68 21.03 -10.53 5.66
C GLY A 68 20.52 -9.51 6.69
N GLY A 69 19.22 -9.25 6.72
CA GLY A 69 18.56 -8.38 7.69
C GLY A 69 17.18 -8.90 8.15
N LEU A 70 16.57 -8.13 9.03
CA LEU A 70 15.25 -8.34 9.58
C LEU A 70 14.22 -7.52 8.78
N GLU A 71 13.41 -8.18 7.98
CA GLU A 71 12.33 -7.58 7.19
C GLU A 71 11.03 -7.59 7.98
N LEU A 72 10.38 -6.44 8.08
CA LEU A 72 8.98 -6.28 8.45
C LEU A 72 8.16 -6.18 7.15
N PRO A 73 7.59 -7.29 6.67
CA PRO A 73 6.94 -7.32 5.37
C PRO A 73 5.60 -6.59 5.39
N VAL A 74 5.13 -6.21 4.20
CA VAL A 74 3.73 -5.83 4.01
C VAL A 74 2.82 -7.02 4.39
N SER A 75 1.68 -6.70 4.98
CA SER A 75 0.69 -7.67 5.40
C SER A 75 0.21 -8.59 4.27
N ARG A 76 0.15 -9.90 4.54
CA ARG A 76 -0.44 -10.87 3.60
C ARG A 76 -1.90 -10.55 3.29
N TRP A 77 -2.66 -10.06 4.27
CA TRP A 77 -4.05 -9.65 4.09
C TRP A 77 -4.14 -8.46 3.12
N VAL A 78 -3.28 -7.44 3.28
CA VAL A 78 -3.21 -6.30 2.36
C VAL A 78 -2.84 -6.76 0.96
N LEU A 79 -1.80 -7.60 0.82
CA LEU A 79 -1.38 -8.12 -0.47
C LEU A 79 -2.49 -8.93 -1.17
N SER A 80 -3.21 -9.78 -0.41
CA SER A 80 -4.32 -10.57 -0.93
C SER A 80 -5.48 -9.69 -1.38
N TRP A 81 -5.83 -8.65 -0.61
CA TRP A 81 -6.86 -7.68 -0.97
C TRP A 81 -6.50 -6.86 -2.19
N LEU A 82 -5.25 -6.38 -2.26
CA LEU A 82 -4.75 -5.69 -3.46
C LEU A 82 -4.80 -6.62 -4.68
N GLY A 83 -4.41 -7.90 -4.52
CA GLY A 83 -4.56 -8.91 -5.57
C GLY A 83 -6.01 -9.07 -6.03
N ALA A 84 -6.95 -9.18 -5.09
CA ALA A 84 -8.38 -9.27 -5.39
C ALA A 84 -8.91 -8.03 -6.13
N LEU A 85 -8.51 -6.83 -5.71
CA LEU A 85 -8.88 -5.58 -6.39
C LEU A 85 -8.32 -5.52 -7.81
N VAL A 86 -7.09 -5.97 -8.03
CA VAL A 86 -6.51 -6.07 -9.38
C VAL A 86 -7.29 -7.06 -10.25
N VAL A 87 -7.64 -8.23 -9.71
CA VAL A 87 -8.45 -9.22 -10.44
C VAL A 87 -9.83 -8.64 -10.79
N LEU A 88 -10.51 -8.00 -9.84
CA LEU A 88 -11.80 -7.34 -10.09
C LEU A 88 -11.69 -6.25 -11.15
N PHE A 89 -10.62 -5.45 -11.13
CA PHE A 89 -10.36 -4.44 -12.15
C PHE A 89 -10.16 -5.06 -13.54
N VAL A 90 -9.40 -6.16 -13.64
CA VAL A 90 -9.20 -6.87 -14.90
C VAL A 90 -10.53 -7.46 -15.40
N VAL A 91 -11.32 -8.08 -14.53
CA VAL A 91 -12.66 -8.59 -14.88
C VAL A 91 -13.55 -7.46 -15.37
N PHE A 92 -13.58 -6.33 -14.66
CA PHE A 92 -14.31 -5.15 -15.10
C PHE A 92 -13.85 -4.68 -16.48
N ALA A 93 -12.55 -4.51 -16.71
CA ALA A 93 -12.01 -4.09 -18.01
C ALA A 93 -12.39 -5.08 -19.14
N LEU A 94 -12.28 -6.40 -18.89
CA LEU A 94 -12.63 -7.43 -19.87
C LEU A 94 -14.13 -7.42 -20.21
N THR A 95 -15.00 -7.30 -19.20
CA THR A 95 -16.45 -7.18 -19.46
C THR A 95 -16.79 -5.92 -20.24
N LEU A 96 -16.05 -4.83 -20.02
CA LEU A 96 -16.25 -3.57 -20.73
C LEU A 96 -15.79 -3.66 -22.19
N VAL A 97 -14.68 -4.35 -22.45
CA VAL A 97 -14.23 -4.68 -23.81
C VAL A 97 -15.22 -5.60 -24.52
N ALA A 98 -15.72 -6.64 -23.84
CA ALA A 98 -16.74 -7.53 -24.40
C ALA A 98 -18.04 -6.78 -24.76
N ASN A 99 -18.46 -5.84 -23.91
CA ASN A 99 -19.56 -4.93 -24.20
C ASN A 99 -19.30 -4.07 -25.44
N ALA A 100 -18.10 -3.50 -25.56
CA ALA A 100 -17.74 -2.69 -26.73
C ALA A 100 -17.72 -3.50 -28.03
N LEU A 101 -17.30 -4.77 -27.98
CA LEU A 101 -17.27 -5.66 -29.15
C LEU A 101 -18.66 -6.18 -29.55
N THR A 102 -19.60 -6.26 -28.61
CA THR A 102 -20.96 -6.77 -28.85
C THR A 102 -21.98 -5.66 -29.13
N ALA A 103 -21.65 -4.40 -28.86
CA ALA A 103 -22.47 -3.24 -29.17
C ALA A 103 -22.47 -2.97 -30.69
N SER A 104 -23.38 -3.61 -31.42
CA SER A 104 -23.49 -3.51 -32.88
C SER A 104 -24.29 -2.32 -33.42
N ALA A 105 -24.80 -1.38 -32.61
CA ALA A 105 -25.75 -0.37 -33.14
C ALA A 105 -25.91 0.98 -32.40
N GLY A 106 -24.99 1.41 -31.53
CA GLY A 106 -25.26 2.52 -30.59
C GLY A 106 -24.22 3.63 -30.51
N GLY A 107 -23.86 4.27 -31.63
CA GLY A 107 -23.02 5.47 -31.68
C GLY A 107 -21.50 5.24 -31.45
N PRO A 108 -20.59 5.90 -32.19
CA PRO A 108 -19.30 5.30 -32.50
C PRO A 108 -18.21 5.41 -31.42
N TRP A 109 -18.37 6.24 -30.38
CA TRP A 109 -17.21 6.68 -29.59
C TRP A 109 -17.33 6.49 -28.07
N GLY A 110 -18.54 6.45 -27.49
CA GLY A 110 -18.73 6.40 -26.04
C GLY A 110 -18.09 5.18 -25.35
N PRO A 111 -18.41 3.95 -25.78
CA PRO A 111 -17.83 2.73 -25.22
C PRO A 111 -16.31 2.66 -25.46
N LEU A 112 -15.86 3.10 -26.64
CA LEU A 112 -14.45 3.11 -27.03
C LEU A 112 -13.61 4.06 -26.17
N VAL A 113 -14.08 5.28 -25.92
CA VAL A 113 -13.41 6.25 -25.05
C VAL A 113 -13.31 5.72 -23.62
N LEU A 114 -14.34 5.02 -23.14
CA LEU A 114 -14.37 4.45 -21.79
C LEU A 114 -13.42 3.25 -21.66
N VAL A 115 -13.37 2.36 -22.67
CA VAL A 115 -12.36 1.29 -22.77
C VAL A 115 -10.95 1.87 -22.82
N VAL A 116 -10.70 2.85 -23.69
CA VAL A 116 -9.38 3.48 -23.85
C VAL A 116 -8.96 4.18 -22.57
N GLY A 117 -9.85 4.89 -21.88
CA GLY A 117 -9.58 5.52 -20.60
C GLY A 117 -9.22 4.50 -19.51
N VAL A 118 -10.01 3.43 -19.37
CA VAL A 118 -9.77 2.36 -18.39
C VAL A 118 -8.47 1.61 -18.69
N LEU A 119 -8.20 1.29 -19.95
CA LEU A 119 -6.96 0.64 -20.37
C LEU A 119 -5.75 1.57 -20.20
N ALA A 120 -5.84 2.85 -20.54
CA ALA A 120 -4.76 3.81 -20.34
C ALA A 120 -4.40 3.96 -18.85
N LEU A 121 -5.39 3.86 -17.95
CA LEU A 121 -5.18 3.84 -16.51
C LEU A 121 -4.59 2.51 -15.99
N GLY A 122 -5.06 1.37 -16.53
CA GLY A 122 -4.73 0.03 -16.01
C GLY A 122 -3.48 -0.64 -16.62
N VAL A 123 -3.25 -0.45 -17.92
CA VAL A 123 -2.18 -1.11 -18.69
C VAL A 123 -0.78 -0.78 -18.16
N PRO A 124 -0.44 0.47 -17.81
CA PRO A 124 0.89 0.78 -17.24
C PRO A 124 1.15 0.03 -15.92
N MET A 125 0.11 -0.10 -15.08
CA MET A 125 0.17 -0.81 -13.81
C MET A 125 0.36 -2.32 -14.03
N GLY A 126 -0.42 -2.91 -14.95
CA GLY A 126 -0.36 -4.32 -15.32
C GLY A 126 0.95 -4.73 -16.00
N LEU A 127 1.47 -3.91 -16.93
CA LEU A 127 2.76 -4.15 -17.58
C LEU A 127 3.90 -4.17 -16.58
N ARG A 128 3.88 -3.28 -15.59
CA ARG A 128 4.89 -3.29 -14.52
C ARG A 128 4.79 -4.58 -13.69
N LEU A 129 3.58 -5.09 -13.45
CA LEU A 129 3.32 -6.29 -12.64
C LEU A 129 3.88 -7.53 -13.31
N VAL A 130 3.59 -7.67 -14.61
CA VAL A 130 4.07 -8.78 -15.44
C VAL A 130 5.59 -8.74 -15.62
N ARG A 131 6.20 -7.56 -15.75
CA ARG A 131 7.65 -7.43 -15.90
C ARG A 131 8.46 -7.77 -14.64
N GLY A 132 7.82 -8.21 -13.54
CA GLY A 132 8.54 -8.65 -12.33
C GLY A 132 9.30 -7.54 -11.61
N HIS A 133 9.05 -6.27 -11.96
CA HIS A 133 9.67 -5.11 -11.30
C HIS A 133 9.01 -4.77 -9.95
N TYR A 134 8.16 -5.67 -9.43
CA TYR A 134 7.43 -5.49 -8.19
C TYR A 134 8.25 -5.98 -7.01
N GLN A 135 8.86 -5.04 -6.29
CA GLN A 135 9.36 -5.34 -4.95
C GLN A 135 8.17 -5.42 -4.00
N ARG A 136 8.05 -6.54 -3.29
CA ARG A 136 7.18 -6.63 -2.12
C ARG A 136 7.68 -5.58 -1.13
N GLY A 137 6.89 -4.54 -0.92
CA GLY A 137 7.25 -3.46 -0.02
C GLY A 137 7.50 -4.00 1.39
N GLY A 138 8.28 -3.28 2.18
CA GLY A 138 8.69 -3.71 3.50
C GLY A 138 9.76 -2.81 4.10
N LEU A 139 9.86 -2.88 5.42
CA LEU A 139 10.90 -2.20 6.19
C LEU A 139 11.97 -3.22 6.55
N LEU A 140 13.14 -3.12 5.91
CA LEU A 140 14.28 -4.00 6.15
C LEU A 140 15.28 -3.31 7.06
N LEU A 141 15.60 -3.96 8.17
CA LEU A 141 16.56 -3.53 9.17
C LEU A 141 17.82 -4.38 9.00
N THR A 142 18.89 -3.79 8.49
CA THR A 142 20.19 -4.46 8.35
C THR A 142 21.15 -3.97 9.44
N PRO A 143 22.29 -4.64 9.67
CA PRO A 143 23.27 -4.13 10.63
C PRO A 143 23.84 -2.74 10.30
N ARG A 144 23.75 -2.31 9.03
CA ARG A 144 24.38 -1.08 8.52
C ARG A 144 23.39 0.05 8.26
N GLU A 145 22.22 -0.30 7.76
CA GLU A 145 21.22 0.66 7.30
C GLU A 145 19.79 0.14 7.48
N LEU A 146 18.86 1.07 7.50
CA LEU A 146 17.45 0.85 7.38
C LEU A 146 17.04 1.10 5.93
N VAL A 147 16.30 0.15 5.36
CA VAL A 147 15.85 0.18 3.98
C VAL A 147 14.33 0.11 3.96
N TRP A 148 13.70 1.19 3.50
CA TRP A 148 12.28 1.21 3.22
C TRP A 148 12.06 1.00 1.71
N SER A 149 11.40 -0.09 1.37
CA SER A 149 11.03 -0.40 -0.02
C SER A 149 9.53 -0.27 -0.19
N THR A 150 9.11 0.49 -1.20
CA THR A 150 7.76 0.48 -1.76
C THR A 150 7.75 -0.24 -3.10
N TYR A 151 6.60 -0.26 -3.78
CA TYR A 151 6.45 -0.91 -5.08
C TYR A 151 7.33 -0.32 -6.19
N ASN A 152 7.76 0.94 -6.07
CA ASN A 152 8.55 1.64 -7.10
C ASN A 152 9.78 2.38 -6.56
N THR A 153 9.92 2.52 -5.23
CA THR A 153 10.92 3.35 -4.60
C THR A 153 11.61 2.59 -3.48
N THR A 154 12.94 2.62 -3.44
CA THR A 154 13.71 2.19 -2.28
C THR A 154 14.38 3.40 -1.67
N THR A 155 14.19 3.60 -0.36
CA THR A 155 14.88 4.63 0.42
C THR A 155 15.76 3.95 1.45
N ARG A 156 17.04 4.30 1.47
CA ARG A 156 18.02 3.79 2.43
C ARG A 156 18.50 4.90 3.33
N VAL A 157 18.67 4.60 4.60
CA VAL A 157 19.25 5.51 5.61
C VAL A 157 20.19 4.71 6.50
N ALA A 158 21.44 5.15 6.61
CA ALA A 158 22.39 4.52 7.51
C ALA A 158 22.02 4.83 8.97
N TRP A 159 22.24 3.88 9.88
CA TRP A 159 21.90 4.08 11.30
C TRP A 159 22.55 5.30 11.94
N LYS A 160 23.78 5.64 11.52
CA LYS A 160 24.53 6.82 11.99
C LYS A 160 23.88 8.16 11.60
N ASP A 161 23.07 8.12 10.54
CA ASP A 161 22.43 9.29 9.96
C ASP A 161 20.95 9.39 10.36
N LEU A 162 20.40 8.36 11.02
CA LEU A 162 19.06 8.37 11.59
C LEU A 162 19.07 9.13 12.92
N VAL A 163 18.37 10.26 13.00
CA VAL A 163 18.34 11.14 14.18
C VAL A 163 17.12 10.92 15.06
N GLY A 164 16.03 10.39 14.50
CA GLY A 164 14.86 10.07 15.29
C GLY A 164 13.79 9.27 14.55
N GLU A 165 12.84 8.79 15.33
CA GLU A 165 11.64 8.11 14.89
C GLU A 165 10.44 8.73 15.60
N ARG A 166 9.34 8.94 14.86
CA ARG A 166 8.08 9.40 15.45
C ARG A 166 6.90 8.68 14.85
N LEU A 167 5.98 8.28 15.72
CA LEU A 167 4.68 7.76 15.31
C LEU A 167 3.72 8.93 15.13
N VAL A 168 3.18 9.05 13.92
CA VAL A 168 2.19 10.07 13.59
C VAL A 168 0.87 9.36 13.29
N ALA A 169 -0.18 9.70 14.03
CA ALA A 169 -1.49 9.06 13.88
C ALA A 169 -2.43 9.75 12.86
N ASP A 170 -2.22 11.04 12.56
CA ASP A 170 -3.10 11.87 11.71
C ASP A 170 -2.29 12.43 10.52
N PRO A 171 -2.74 12.32 9.25
CA PRO A 171 -4.01 11.79 8.72
C PRO A 171 -4.07 10.27 8.55
N GLY A 172 -3.06 9.55 9.02
CA GLY A 172 -3.05 8.10 9.09
C GLY A 172 -1.82 7.62 9.84
N ALA A 173 -1.92 6.46 10.48
CA ALA A 173 -0.83 5.86 11.24
C ALA A 173 0.39 5.63 10.34
N ARG A 174 1.47 6.36 10.63
CA ARG A 174 2.75 6.27 9.91
C ARG A 174 3.91 6.38 10.89
N LEU A 175 4.97 5.64 10.60
CA LEU A 175 6.27 5.80 11.24
C LEU A 175 7.08 6.78 10.38
N VAL A 176 7.41 7.93 10.94
CA VAL A 176 8.30 8.89 10.29
C VAL A 176 9.70 8.67 10.82
N LEU A 177 10.63 8.43 9.89
CA LEU A 177 12.06 8.26 10.16
C LEU A 177 12.76 9.55 9.74
N GLU A 178 13.45 10.18 10.68
CA GLU A 178 14.13 11.45 10.47
C GLU A 178 15.62 11.21 10.26
N ALA A 179 16.14 11.62 9.11
CA ALA A 179 17.56 11.59 8.82
C ALA A 179 18.19 12.95 9.13
N ARG A 180 19.48 12.95 9.46
CA ARG A 180 20.27 14.13 9.77
C ARG A 180 20.21 15.18 8.66
N THR A 181 20.23 14.73 7.41
CA THR A 181 20.16 15.59 6.22
C THR A 181 19.39 14.90 5.11
N ALA A 182 18.89 15.67 4.13
CA ALA A 182 18.25 15.11 2.94
C ALA A 182 19.21 14.24 2.12
N ALA A 183 20.51 14.58 2.09
CA ALA A 183 21.54 13.81 1.38
C ALA A 183 21.80 12.44 2.03
N SER A 184 21.47 12.27 3.32
CA SER A 184 21.57 10.98 4.01
C SER A 184 20.52 9.97 3.51
N LEU A 185 19.44 10.44 2.89
CA LEU A 185 18.40 9.60 2.31
C LEU A 185 18.77 9.20 0.88
N HIS A 186 19.21 7.96 0.72
CA HIS A 186 19.56 7.42 -0.60
C HIS A 186 18.31 6.83 -1.24
N ARG A 187 17.71 7.55 -2.20
CA ARG A 187 16.53 7.11 -2.95
C ARG A 187 16.94 6.58 -4.32
N THR A 188 16.59 5.33 -4.64
CA THR A 188 16.95 4.70 -5.91
C THR A 188 16.09 5.17 -7.09
N ARG A 189 14.83 5.57 -6.85
CA ARG A 189 13.92 6.15 -7.85
C ARG A 189 13.01 7.21 -7.21
N GLY A 190 12.69 8.26 -7.96
CA GLY A 190 11.64 9.21 -7.62
C GLY A 190 10.28 8.79 -8.23
N PRO A 191 9.15 9.34 -7.76
CA PRO A 191 7.83 9.12 -8.37
C PRO A 191 7.88 9.56 -9.84
N GLN A 192 7.50 8.67 -10.77
CA GLN A 192 7.60 8.89 -12.21
C GLN A 192 6.32 9.43 -12.85
N GLY A 193 5.23 9.62 -12.09
CA GLY A 193 3.95 10.12 -12.63
C GLY A 193 3.00 10.73 -11.60
N LEU A 194 1.95 11.38 -12.08
CA LEU A 194 0.91 12.02 -11.24
C LEU A 194 0.20 11.04 -10.31
N ALA A 195 -0.01 9.80 -10.76
CA ALA A 195 -0.57 8.71 -9.94
C ALA A 195 0.40 8.19 -8.87
N GLU A 196 1.68 8.56 -8.94
CA GLU A 196 2.74 8.12 -8.01
C GLU A 196 3.10 9.21 -7.00
N GLN A 197 2.56 10.43 -7.15
CA GLN A 197 2.69 11.45 -6.13
C GLN A 197 1.82 11.06 -4.93
N PRO A 198 2.34 11.16 -3.69
CA PRO A 198 1.55 10.95 -2.50
C PRO A 198 0.43 12.01 -2.44
N VAL A 199 -0.77 11.63 -2.88
CA VAL A 199 -1.94 12.50 -2.89
C VAL A 199 -2.40 12.70 -1.45
N GLY A 200 -2.39 13.95 -0.97
CA GLY A 200 -3.00 14.32 0.31
C GLY A 200 -2.21 13.97 1.58
N GLY A 201 -0.95 13.53 1.47
CA GLY A 201 -0.08 13.35 2.64
C GLY A 201 0.44 14.69 3.17
N PRO A 202 0.64 14.87 4.50
CA PRO A 202 1.34 16.05 5.04
C PRO A 202 2.72 16.15 4.39
N ARG A 203 3.14 17.36 3.99
CA ARG A 203 4.47 17.60 3.44
C ARG A 203 5.52 17.00 4.39
N VAL A 204 6.11 15.89 3.98
CA VAL A 204 7.21 15.24 4.66
C VAL A 204 8.44 16.08 4.37
N ALA A 205 9.21 16.45 5.40
CA ALA A 205 10.39 17.26 5.17
C ALA A 205 11.39 16.50 4.27
N ALA A 206 12.27 17.21 3.56
CA ALA A 206 13.19 16.59 2.60
C ALA A 206 14.14 15.53 3.24
N HIS A 207 14.34 15.62 4.56
CA HIS A 207 15.16 14.72 5.38
C HIS A 207 14.33 13.65 6.12
N GLU A 208 13.04 13.53 5.84
CA GLU A 208 12.15 12.57 6.48
C GLU A 208 11.68 11.48 5.50
N VAL A 209 11.40 10.29 6.03
CA VAL A 209 10.78 9.17 5.32
C VAL A 209 9.52 8.76 6.06
N SER A 210 8.39 8.70 5.37
CA SER A 210 7.13 8.21 5.93
C SER A 210 6.89 6.75 5.53
N VAL A 211 6.82 5.88 6.53
CA VAL A 211 6.46 4.47 6.39
C VAL A 211 4.99 4.30 6.81
N PRO A 212 4.05 4.03 5.90
CA PRO A 212 2.64 3.89 6.26
C PRO A 212 2.41 2.57 7.01
N LEU A 213 1.92 2.65 8.24
CA LEU A 213 1.76 1.47 9.12
C LEU A 213 0.59 0.58 8.70
N ALA A 214 -0.43 1.15 8.05
CA ALA A 214 -1.59 0.41 7.53
C ALA A 214 -1.21 -0.76 6.60
N PHE A 215 -0.04 -0.69 5.96
CA PHE A 215 0.43 -1.73 5.04
C PHE A 215 1.35 -2.75 5.71
N LEU A 216 1.94 -2.45 6.87
CA LEU A 216 2.84 -3.38 7.54
C LEU A 216 2.08 -4.59 8.09
N GLY A 217 2.74 -5.75 8.10
CA GLY A 217 2.29 -6.95 8.80
C GLY A 217 2.18 -6.72 10.31
N SER A 218 3.08 -5.88 10.83
CA SER A 218 3.36 -5.64 12.24
C SER A 218 2.59 -4.45 12.83
N ASP A 219 2.43 -4.47 14.15
CA ASP A 219 2.06 -3.33 14.98
C ASP A 219 3.08 -2.21 14.78
N GLY A 220 2.56 -1.01 14.50
CA GLY A 220 3.39 0.15 14.26
C GLY A 220 4.13 0.67 15.49
N ALA A 221 3.55 0.52 16.70
CA ALA A 221 4.22 0.87 17.94
C ALA A 221 5.43 -0.04 18.16
N LEU A 222 5.23 -1.35 18.07
CA LEU A 222 6.31 -2.32 18.20
C LEU A 222 7.37 -2.17 17.10
N ALA A 223 6.97 -1.82 15.87
CA ALA A 223 7.91 -1.53 14.80
C ALA A 223 8.76 -0.27 15.10
N ALA A 224 8.16 0.77 15.70
CA ALA A 224 8.88 1.96 16.13
C ALA A 224 9.82 1.65 17.31
N ASP A 225 9.38 0.85 18.28
CA ASP A 225 10.20 0.43 19.42
C ASP A 225 11.41 -0.39 18.95
N LEU A 226 11.21 -1.27 17.96
CA LEU A 226 12.29 -2.03 17.34
C LEU A 226 13.32 -1.13 16.65
N VAL A 227 12.86 -0.13 15.89
CA VAL A 227 13.76 0.86 15.26
C VAL A 227 14.50 1.66 16.32
N THR A 228 13.80 2.09 17.37
CA THR A 228 14.36 2.83 18.50
C THR A 228 15.45 2.01 19.18
N HIS A 229 15.17 0.75 19.51
CA HIS A 229 16.09 -0.17 20.17
C HIS A 229 17.41 -0.29 19.39
N TYR A 230 17.35 -0.62 18.10
CA TYR A 230 18.56 -0.75 17.28
C TYR A 230 19.23 0.59 16.96
N ARG A 231 18.51 1.72 17.01
CA ARG A 231 19.12 3.04 16.92
C ARG A 231 19.95 3.33 18.18
N THR A 232 19.39 3.09 19.36
CA THR A 232 20.03 3.39 20.66
C THR A 232 21.06 2.35 21.10
N ASP A 233 20.97 1.12 20.61
CA ASP A 233 21.94 0.05 20.87
C ASP A 233 22.65 -0.41 19.58
N PRO A 234 23.81 0.22 19.24
CA PRO A 234 24.59 -0.18 18.09
C PRO A 234 25.17 -1.60 18.17
N ALA A 235 25.38 -2.14 19.37
CA ALA A 235 25.96 -3.47 19.55
C ALA A 235 24.94 -4.56 19.17
N ALA A 236 23.66 -4.35 19.49
CA ALA A 236 22.57 -5.25 19.15
C ALA A 236 22.38 -5.42 17.63
N ARG A 237 22.75 -4.44 16.80
CA ARG A 237 22.56 -4.48 15.33
C ARG A 237 23.17 -5.69 14.63
N ARG A 238 24.19 -6.32 15.21
CA ARG A 238 24.80 -7.54 14.64
C ARG A 238 23.82 -8.71 14.60
N GLU A 239 22.85 -8.74 15.51
CA GLU A 239 21.86 -9.81 15.55
C GLU A 239 20.81 -9.67 14.43
N LEU A 240 20.70 -8.51 13.76
CA LEU A 240 19.76 -8.29 12.65
C LEU A 240 20.04 -9.22 11.46
N SER A 241 21.30 -9.63 11.28
CA SER A 241 21.68 -10.61 10.24
C SER A 241 21.44 -12.05 10.63
N ASP A 242 21.09 -12.34 11.89
CA ASP A 242 20.80 -13.69 12.37
C ASP A 242 19.34 -14.07 12.07
N PRO A 243 19.07 -15.12 11.28
CA PRO A 243 17.72 -15.62 11.04
C PRO A 243 16.96 -15.99 12.32
N ALA A 244 17.65 -16.34 13.41
CA ALA A 244 17.01 -16.62 14.70
C ALA A 244 16.38 -15.36 15.33
N THR A 245 16.93 -14.17 15.08
CA THR A 245 16.36 -12.89 15.51
C THR A 245 14.98 -12.66 14.89
N ALA A 246 14.81 -12.97 13.60
CA ALA A 246 13.50 -12.89 12.95
C ALA A 246 12.45 -13.80 13.59
N ARG A 247 12.86 -15.01 13.99
CA ARG A 247 11.98 -15.95 14.70
C ARG A 247 11.58 -15.41 16.07
N ARG A 248 12.54 -14.93 16.87
CA ARG A 248 12.28 -14.35 18.20
C ARG A 248 11.21 -13.26 18.14
N TRP A 249 11.40 -12.27 17.26
CA TRP A 249 10.45 -11.16 17.10
C TRP A 249 9.09 -11.60 16.54
N SER A 250 9.05 -12.65 15.71
CA SER A 250 7.78 -13.18 15.21
C SER A 250 6.93 -13.90 16.28
N THR A 251 7.56 -14.42 17.35
CA THR A 251 6.91 -15.18 18.42
C THR A 251 6.52 -14.34 19.64
N THR A 252 7.19 -13.22 19.89
CA THR A 252 6.93 -12.35 21.07
C THR A 252 5.50 -11.77 21.06
N GLY A 253 4.81 -11.72 19.92
CA GLY A 253 3.42 -11.28 19.84
C GLY A 253 2.34 -12.33 20.17
N SER A 254 2.73 -13.56 20.49
CA SER A 254 1.79 -14.67 20.81
C SER A 254 1.79 -15.05 22.31
N GLY A 255 2.61 -14.42 23.13
CA GLY A 255 2.89 -14.86 24.51
C GLY A 255 2.40 -13.96 25.65
N GLU A 256 1.90 -12.76 25.38
CA GLU A 256 1.48 -11.82 26.44
C GLU A 256 -0.02 -11.50 26.35
N THR A 257 -0.84 -12.52 26.62
CA THR A 257 -2.15 -12.34 27.25
C THR A 257 -2.21 -13.33 28.41
N GLY A 258 -1.61 -12.92 29.53
CA GLY A 258 -1.89 -13.49 30.85
C GLY A 258 -3.05 -12.74 31.48
#